data_AF-A0A1A8CLX6-F1
#
_entry.id   AF-A0A1A8CLX6-F1
#
_cell.length_a   1.000
_cell.length_b   1.000
_cell.length_c   1.000
_cell.angle_alpha   90.00
_cell.angle_beta   90.00
_cell.angle_gamma   90.00
#
_symmetry.space_group_name_H-M   'P 1'
#
loop_
_entity.id
_entity.type
_entity.pdbx_description
1 polymer ?
#
loop_
_entity_poly.entity_id
_entity_poly.type
_entity_poly.pdbx_seq_one_letter_code
_entity_poly.pdbx_strand_id
1 'polypeptide(L)'
;MQFLGRLLDTVSSVSTLFSNPYRVRDVPQSDYGGGGGKIILKQEGRVVLYKNTQCQSWDCLLLLPETPAMALRLFQVVSEEDAMEWFQQYGLKLKPFYETLPLKVEMVQTIVDCIRSHPDWSSAHIAVETGLRDCLKHNLVQSQINCQDATGQTPLHLACEKSDLASLKALLEESQARTDIKDHNGDTPMHCASKQDSPVFIQALCSQLCSGVNTLNNGGETPLHVACRQGRVESIKALLEGGAKCDVDGNAGYPIHTAVKYSQKGCVEEILRADPSQLQAEDSMHGGTPLHWSKTAEMCRLLLNHGSDVNYLSRTGESALHILTERGRFEAAMVLLTHGAHANLKGRDGNTALHLAMKADNIEMIKALIVFGADVEIHNDLGETPGLIAARTSKGTIWLVKQ
;
A
#
# COMPACT_ATOMS: atom_id res chain seq x y z
N MET A 1 28.64 38.85 -45.40
CA MET A 1 29.30 37.57 -45.04
C MET A 1 29.26 37.23 -43.54
N GLN A 2 29.05 38.17 -42.60
CA GLN A 2 29.01 37.86 -41.15
C GLN A 2 27.62 37.55 -40.56
N PHE A 3 26.53 37.72 -41.34
CA PHE A 3 25.16 37.45 -40.88
C PHE A 3 24.73 35.98 -40.97
N LEU A 4 25.36 35.18 -41.83
CA LEU A 4 25.05 33.75 -41.98
C LEU A 4 25.72 32.88 -40.91
N GLY A 5 26.85 33.31 -40.34
CA GLY A 5 27.53 32.58 -39.26
C GLY A 5 26.73 32.57 -37.96
N ARG A 6 26.15 33.72 -37.57
CA ARG A 6 25.32 33.82 -36.35
C ARG A 6 23.99 33.08 -36.45
N LEU A 7 23.47 32.88 -37.66
CA LEU A 7 22.21 32.18 -37.89
C LEU A 7 22.38 30.66 -37.87
N LEU A 8 23.55 30.15 -38.28
CA LEU A 8 23.88 28.73 -38.14
C LEU A 8 24.17 28.35 -36.68
N ASP A 9 24.81 29.24 -35.91
CA ASP A 9 25.02 29.04 -34.47
C ASP A 9 23.71 29.13 -33.67
N THR A 10 22.76 30.00 -34.06
CA THR A 10 21.43 30.04 -33.43
C THR A 10 20.54 28.89 -33.85
N VAL A 11 20.63 28.38 -35.08
CA VAL A 11 19.84 27.23 -35.51
C VAL A 11 20.35 25.93 -34.88
N SER A 12 21.67 25.74 -34.72
CA SER A 12 22.21 24.58 -34.00
C SER A 12 21.80 24.60 -32.53
N SER A 13 21.86 25.78 -31.88
CA SER A 13 21.45 25.96 -30.49
C SER A 13 19.93 25.85 -30.27
N VAL A 14 19.11 26.21 -31.27
CA VAL A 14 17.64 26.02 -31.22
C VAL A 14 17.24 24.56 -31.45
N SER A 15 17.97 23.79 -32.26
CA SER A 15 17.76 22.33 -32.34
C SER A 15 18.19 21.58 -31.07
N THR A 16 19.09 22.14 -30.26
CA THR A 16 19.43 21.60 -28.93
C THR A 16 18.47 22.05 -27.83
N LEU A 17 17.78 23.19 -27.97
CA LEU A 17 16.81 23.70 -26.99
C LEU A 17 15.56 22.82 -26.84
N PHE A 18 15.23 22.00 -27.84
CA PHE A 18 14.09 21.07 -27.84
C PHE A 18 14.48 19.59 -27.74
N SER A 19 15.78 19.30 -27.58
CA SER A 19 16.30 17.95 -27.49
C SER A 19 16.51 17.59 -26.02
N ASN A 20 15.70 16.67 -25.49
CA ASN A 20 15.93 16.11 -24.14
C ASN A 20 17.40 15.68 -24.00
N PRO A 21 18.19 16.31 -23.11
CA PRO A 21 19.64 16.08 -22.98
C PRO A 21 19.96 14.65 -22.52
N TYR A 22 18.99 13.95 -21.95
CA TYR A 22 19.11 12.58 -21.46
C TYR A 22 18.45 11.54 -22.38
N ARG A 23 18.15 11.93 -23.62
CA ARG A 23 17.61 10.99 -24.61
C ARG A 23 18.74 10.11 -25.14
N VAL A 24 18.58 8.80 -24.96
CA VAL A 24 19.47 7.78 -25.47
C VAL A 24 19.38 7.73 -26.99
N ARG A 25 20.53 7.75 -27.67
CA ARG A 25 20.62 7.68 -29.14
C ARG A 25 21.80 6.84 -29.58
N ASP A 26 21.63 6.16 -30.71
CA ASP A 26 22.75 5.59 -31.44
C ASP A 26 23.62 6.70 -32.02
N VAL A 27 24.92 6.61 -31.77
CA VAL A 27 25.92 7.53 -32.31
C VAL A 27 27.10 6.74 -32.90
N PRO A 28 27.65 7.14 -34.05
CA PRO A 28 28.87 6.55 -34.58
C PRO A 28 30.05 6.74 -33.63
N GLN A 29 30.82 5.68 -33.35
CA GLN A 29 32.03 5.79 -32.53
C GLN A 29 33.11 6.66 -33.20
N SER A 30 33.09 6.77 -34.53
CA SER A 30 33.95 7.67 -35.30
C SER A 30 33.82 9.13 -34.86
N ASP A 31 32.64 9.55 -34.40
CA ASP A 31 32.37 10.92 -33.97
C ASP A 31 33.03 11.28 -32.64
N TYR A 32 33.63 10.29 -31.97
CA TYR A 32 34.34 10.40 -30.70
C TYR A 32 35.81 9.97 -30.80
N GLY A 33 36.26 9.59 -32.00
CA GLY A 33 37.65 9.22 -32.26
C GLY A 33 38.52 10.44 -32.54
N GLY A 34 39.29 10.89 -31.54
CA GLY A 34 40.57 11.63 -31.62
C GLY A 34 40.66 12.98 -32.35
N GLY A 35 39.93 13.22 -33.44
CA GLY A 35 40.06 14.39 -34.31
C GLY A 35 39.04 15.51 -34.10
N GLY A 36 37.97 15.27 -33.33
CA GLY A 36 36.80 16.14 -33.24
C GLY A 36 36.68 17.05 -32.00
N GLY A 37 37.73 17.21 -31.20
CA GLY A 37 37.71 18.05 -29.99
C GLY A 37 37.00 17.44 -28.77
N LYS A 38 36.67 16.15 -28.81
CA LYS A 38 36.11 15.38 -27.68
C LYS A 38 37.22 14.57 -27.00
N ILE A 39 37.37 14.72 -25.70
CA ILE A 39 38.44 14.10 -24.90
C ILE A 39 37.81 13.15 -23.89
N ILE A 40 38.36 11.94 -23.74
CA ILE A 40 37.92 11.00 -22.70
C ILE A 40 38.36 11.55 -21.35
N LEU A 41 37.41 11.72 -20.43
CA LEU A 41 37.67 12.12 -19.05
C LEU A 41 37.78 10.91 -18.11
N LYS A 42 36.84 9.97 -18.22
CA LYS A 42 36.74 8.79 -17.35
C LYS A 42 36.13 7.61 -18.11
N GLN A 43 36.46 6.40 -17.68
CA GLN A 43 35.90 5.17 -18.20
C GLN A 43 35.69 4.17 -17.06
N GLU A 44 34.46 3.66 -16.93
CA GLU A 44 34.06 2.64 -15.96
C GLU A 44 33.39 1.49 -16.71
N GLY A 45 34.12 0.39 -16.87
CA GLY A 45 33.70 -0.73 -17.72
C GLY A 45 33.46 -0.29 -19.16
N ARG A 46 32.20 -0.43 -19.63
CA ARG A 46 31.77 -0.02 -20.97
C ARG A 46 31.20 1.40 -21.04
N VAL A 47 31.11 2.11 -19.91
CA VAL A 47 30.59 3.48 -19.84
C VAL A 47 31.77 4.46 -19.89
N VAL A 48 31.74 5.40 -20.83
CA VAL A 48 32.83 6.36 -21.08
C VAL A 48 32.28 7.78 -21.08
N LEU A 49 32.92 8.67 -20.30
CA LEU A 49 32.60 10.09 -20.25
C LEU A 49 33.57 10.88 -21.13
N TYR A 50 33.01 11.66 -22.05
CA TYR A 50 33.74 12.57 -22.93
C TYR A 50 33.44 14.03 -22.58
N LYS A 51 34.45 14.88 -22.68
CA LYS A 51 34.31 16.35 -22.68
C LYS A 51 34.48 16.87 -24.09
N ASN A 52 33.43 17.49 -24.64
CA ASN A 52 33.48 18.22 -25.88
C ASN A 52 33.99 19.64 -25.62
N THR A 53 35.24 19.91 -26.02
CA THR A 53 35.90 21.20 -25.81
C THR A 53 35.35 22.32 -26.68
N GLN A 54 34.74 21.99 -27.83
CA GLN A 54 34.19 22.97 -28.78
C GLN A 54 32.85 23.53 -28.30
N CYS A 55 31.99 22.67 -27.76
CA CYS A 55 30.63 23.05 -27.33
C CYS A 55 30.47 23.10 -25.81
N GLN A 56 31.54 22.92 -25.03
CA GLN A 56 31.50 22.85 -23.55
C GLN A 56 30.39 21.94 -23.03
N SER A 57 30.30 20.73 -23.59
CA SER A 57 29.32 19.71 -23.18
C SER A 57 30.01 18.40 -22.79
N TRP A 58 29.33 17.62 -21.97
CA TRP A 58 29.76 16.32 -21.50
C TRP A 58 28.84 15.25 -22.09
N ASP A 59 29.43 14.33 -22.84
CA ASP A 59 28.73 13.22 -23.48
C ASP A 59 29.09 11.93 -22.77
N CYS A 60 28.09 11.15 -22.36
CA CYS A 60 28.32 9.82 -21.79
C CYS A 60 27.90 8.74 -22.78
N LEU A 61 28.82 7.84 -23.10
CA LEU A 61 28.61 6.75 -24.05
C LEU A 61 28.64 5.41 -23.35
N LEU A 62 27.77 4.50 -23.78
CA LEU A 62 27.86 3.09 -23.52
C LEU A 62 28.36 2.38 -24.79
N LEU A 63 29.54 1.76 -24.69
CA LEU A 63 30.16 1.01 -25.76
C LEU A 63 29.58 -0.40 -25.83
N LEU A 64 29.10 -0.79 -27.01
CA LEU A 64 28.55 -2.13 -27.26
C LEU A 64 29.53 -2.95 -28.11
N PRO A 65 30.11 -4.05 -27.60
CA PRO A 65 31.05 -4.89 -28.35
C PRO A 65 30.45 -5.53 -29.61
N GLU A 66 29.14 -5.75 -29.60
CA GLU A 66 28.38 -6.36 -30.70
C GLU A 66 28.31 -5.47 -31.94
N THR A 67 28.36 -4.14 -31.73
CA THR A 67 28.30 -3.13 -32.80
C THR A 67 29.46 -2.13 -32.62
N PRO A 68 30.70 -2.51 -32.91
CA PRO A 68 31.88 -1.67 -32.62
C PRO A 68 31.89 -0.34 -33.39
N ALA A 69 31.10 -0.20 -34.45
CA ALA A 69 30.95 1.07 -35.18
C ALA A 69 30.01 2.06 -34.48
N MET A 70 29.14 1.59 -33.58
CA MET A 70 28.09 2.39 -32.93
C MET A 70 28.25 2.34 -31.41
N ALA A 71 27.81 3.41 -30.74
CA ALA A 71 27.69 3.48 -29.29
C ALA A 71 26.35 4.10 -28.92
N LEU A 72 25.87 3.81 -27.72
CA LEU A 72 24.67 4.43 -27.18
C LEU A 72 25.08 5.66 -26.38
N ARG A 73 24.71 6.85 -26.84
CA ARG A 73 24.88 8.06 -26.05
C ARG A 73 23.78 8.14 -25.01
N LEU A 74 24.13 8.04 -23.74
CA LEU A 74 23.22 8.07 -22.60
C LEU A 74 22.73 9.48 -22.28
N PHE A 75 23.63 10.46 -22.34
CA PHE A 75 23.30 11.88 -22.18
C PHE A 75 24.29 12.79 -22.88
N GLN A 76 23.87 14.04 -23.06
CA GLN A 76 24.67 15.19 -23.46
C GLN A 76 24.24 16.38 -22.60
N VAL A 77 25.04 16.74 -21.59
CA VAL A 77 24.74 17.81 -20.63
C VAL A 77 25.78 18.92 -20.66
N VAL A 78 25.43 20.10 -20.15
CA VAL A 78 26.32 21.28 -20.09
C VAL A 78 26.87 21.51 -18.67
N SER A 79 26.32 20.85 -17.65
CA SER A 79 26.80 20.90 -16.27
C SER A 79 27.84 19.81 -16.03
N GLU A 80 29.03 20.18 -15.55
CA GLU A 80 30.09 19.22 -15.18
C GLU A 80 29.68 18.40 -13.94
N GLU A 81 28.99 19.04 -12.99
CA GLU A 81 28.52 18.41 -11.75
C GLU A 81 27.54 17.27 -12.07
N ASP A 82 26.48 17.57 -12.84
CA ASP A 82 25.50 16.58 -13.27
C ASP A 82 26.16 15.45 -14.07
N ALA A 83 27.11 15.78 -14.96
CA ALA A 83 27.81 14.80 -15.78
C ALA A 83 28.59 13.80 -14.93
N MET A 84 29.30 14.29 -13.89
CA MET A 84 30.09 13.46 -13.00
C MET A 84 29.22 12.59 -12.09
N GLU A 85 28.13 13.16 -11.54
CA GLU A 85 27.18 12.45 -10.69
C GLU A 85 26.51 11.30 -11.45
N TRP A 86 25.92 11.59 -12.63
CA TRP A 86 25.23 10.57 -13.42
C TRP A 86 26.19 9.54 -14.01
N PHE A 87 27.41 9.94 -14.40
CA PHE A 87 28.43 8.99 -14.85
C PHE A 87 28.76 7.96 -13.76
N GLN A 88 28.92 8.40 -12.51
CA GLN A 88 29.20 7.49 -11.40
C GLN A 88 28.03 6.51 -11.18
N GLN A 89 26.79 7.01 -11.21
CA GLN A 89 25.59 6.17 -11.07
C GLN A 89 25.48 5.13 -12.21
N TYR A 90 25.67 5.55 -13.47
CA TYR A 90 25.61 4.65 -14.62
C TYR A 90 26.73 3.62 -14.64
N GLY A 91 27.96 4.00 -14.28
CA GLY A 91 29.09 3.07 -14.20
C GLY A 91 28.83 1.94 -13.20
N LEU A 92 28.26 2.28 -12.04
CA LEU A 92 27.93 1.30 -11.00
C LEU A 92 26.72 0.43 -11.36
N LYS A 93 25.66 1.04 -11.91
CA LYS A 93 24.36 0.37 -12.04
C LYS A 93 24.10 -0.28 -13.39
N LEU A 94 24.70 0.18 -14.48
CA LEU A 94 24.44 -0.38 -15.84
C LEU A 94 25.17 -1.69 -16.11
N LYS A 95 26.24 -1.98 -15.36
CA LYS A 95 27.10 -3.15 -15.58
C LYS A 95 26.35 -4.48 -15.70
N PRO A 96 25.42 -4.83 -14.79
CA PRO A 96 24.69 -6.09 -14.89
C PRO A 96 23.86 -6.23 -16.17
N PHE A 97 23.41 -5.11 -16.74
CA PHE A 97 22.48 -5.12 -17.88
C PHE A 97 23.21 -5.36 -19.20
N TYR A 98 24.32 -4.65 -19.45
CA TYR A 98 25.07 -4.80 -20.71
C TYR A 98 25.96 -6.03 -20.76
N GLU A 99 26.25 -6.66 -19.61
CA GLU A 99 26.99 -7.93 -19.55
C GLU A 99 26.07 -9.14 -19.76
N THR A 100 24.79 -9.01 -19.43
CA THR A 100 23.82 -10.11 -19.50
C THR A 100 23.03 -10.12 -20.81
N LEU A 101 22.66 -8.94 -21.33
CA LEU A 101 21.74 -8.81 -22.45
C LEU A 101 22.28 -7.89 -23.56
N PRO A 102 21.95 -8.16 -24.83
CA PRO A 102 22.17 -7.21 -25.92
C PRO A 102 21.21 -6.02 -25.76
N LEU A 103 21.75 -4.86 -25.35
CA LEU A 103 20.95 -3.69 -25.01
C LEU A 103 20.57 -2.88 -26.25
N LYS A 104 19.26 -2.67 -26.43
CA LYS A 104 18.69 -1.77 -27.44
C LYS A 104 18.44 -0.38 -26.85
N VAL A 105 18.41 0.65 -27.72
CA VAL A 105 18.18 2.06 -27.33
C VAL A 105 16.99 2.23 -26.37
N GLU A 106 15.84 1.65 -26.70
CA GLU A 106 14.60 1.78 -25.90
C GLU A 106 14.77 1.21 -24.49
N MET A 107 15.41 0.05 -24.38
CA MET A 107 15.67 -0.61 -23.10
C MET A 107 16.64 0.20 -22.24
N VAL A 108 17.72 0.71 -22.84
CA VAL A 108 18.67 1.58 -22.14
C VAL A 108 18.02 2.87 -21.70
N GLN A 109 17.14 3.45 -22.53
CA GLN A 109 16.36 4.62 -22.14
C GLN A 109 15.55 4.32 -20.87
N THR A 110 14.80 3.22 -20.83
CA THR A 110 14.01 2.86 -19.64
C THR A 110 14.88 2.65 -18.40
N ILE A 111 16.02 1.96 -18.53
CA ILE A 111 16.96 1.74 -17.41
C ILE A 111 17.53 3.06 -16.90
N VAL A 112 18.03 3.91 -17.80
CA VAL A 112 18.63 5.20 -17.46
C VAL A 112 17.61 6.16 -16.87
N ASP A 113 16.37 6.15 -17.37
CA ASP A 113 15.27 6.92 -16.81
C ASP A 113 14.95 6.45 -15.39
N CYS A 114 14.91 5.14 -15.13
CA CYS A 114 14.73 4.59 -13.78
C CYS A 114 15.86 5.02 -12.84
N ILE A 115 17.13 4.97 -13.27
CA ILE A 115 18.28 5.40 -12.46
C ILE A 115 18.17 6.89 -12.08
N ARG A 116 17.64 7.72 -12.99
CA ARG A 116 17.46 9.15 -12.73
C ARG A 116 16.27 9.45 -11.84
N SER A 117 15.17 8.73 -12.01
CA SER A 117 13.98 8.88 -11.17
C SER A 117 14.19 8.37 -9.75
N HIS A 118 15.04 7.34 -9.59
CA HIS A 118 15.32 6.70 -8.30
C HIS A 118 16.84 6.46 -8.11
N PRO A 119 17.60 7.52 -7.73
CA PRO A 119 19.06 7.43 -7.55
C PRO A 119 19.50 6.49 -6.41
N ASP A 120 18.61 6.18 -5.48
CA ASP A 120 18.81 5.29 -4.34
C ASP A 120 18.62 3.80 -4.70
N TRP A 121 17.92 3.51 -5.80
CA TRP A 121 17.63 2.14 -6.21
C TRP A 121 18.89 1.35 -6.57
N SER A 122 18.98 0.13 -6.07
CA SER A 122 20.02 -0.83 -6.48
C SER A 122 19.77 -1.38 -7.89
N SER A 123 20.77 -2.03 -8.50
CA SER A 123 20.58 -2.68 -9.81
C SER A 123 19.50 -3.77 -9.76
N ALA A 124 19.25 -4.37 -8.59
CA ALA A 124 18.18 -5.33 -8.39
C ALA A 124 16.79 -4.70 -8.49
N HIS A 125 16.57 -3.52 -7.89
CA HIS A 125 15.31 -2.78 -8.02
C HIS A 125 15.05 -2.42 -9.48
N ILE A 126 16.06 -1.93 -10.19
CA ILE A 126 15.96 -1.54 -11.60
C ILE A 126 15.66 -2.77 -12.48
N ALA A 127 16.28 -3.92 -12.20
CA ALA A 127 15.98 -5.16 -12.93
C ALA A 127 14.52 -5.61 -12.77
N VAL A 128 13.95 -5.45 -11.57
CA VAL A 128 12.54 -5.73 -11.30
C VAL A 128 11.63 -4.70 -11.98
N GLU A 129 11.90 -3.40 -11.84
CA GLU A 129 11.08 -2.34 -12.45
C GLU A 129 11.01 -2.46 -13.98
N THR A 130 12.14 -2.81 -14.60
CA THR A 130 12.25 -2.95 -16.06
C THR A 130 11.82 -4.34 -16.56
N GLY A 131 11.52 -5.29 -15.67
CA GLY A 131 11.16 -6.66 -16.02
C GLY A 131 12.30 -7.50 -16.60
N LEU A 132 13.55 -7.06 -16.46
CA LEU A 132 14.75 -7.71 -17.00
C LEU A 132 15.24 -8.82 -16.06
N ARG A 133 14.45 -9.90 -16.00
CA ARG A 133 14.65 -11.04 -15.09
C ARG A 133 16.00 -11.73 -15.26
N ASP A 134 16.51 -11.84 -16.49
CA ASP A 134 17.79 -12.51 -16.75
C ASP A 134 18.94 -11.81 -16.01
N CYS A 135 18.86 -10.49 -15.83
CA CYS A 135 19.84 -9.71 -15.08
C CYS A 135 19.83 -10.02 -13.57
N LEU A 136 18.76 -10.60 -13.03
CA LEU A 136 18.70 -10.99 -11.62
C LEU A 136 19.77 -12.03 -11.29
N LYS A 137 20.14 -12.89 -12.26
CA LYS A 137 21.18 -13.94 -12.11
C LYS A 137 22.60 -13.37 -12.04
N HIS A 138 22.78 -12.10 -12.39
CA HIS A 138 24.10 -11.48 -12.42
C HIS A 138 24.66 -11.33 -10.99
N ASN A 139 25.94 -11.67 -10.78
CA ASN A 139 26.57 -11.67 -9.45
C ASN A 139 26.42 -10.35 -8.68
N LEU A 140 26.53 -9.21 -9.37
CA LEU A 140 26.33 -7.89 -8.75
C LEU A 140 24.89 -7.68 -8.28
N VAL A 141 23.91 -8.17 -9.05
CA VAL A 141 22.49 -8.05 -8.70
C VAL A 141 22.15 -8.98 -7.53
N GLN A 142 22.67 -10.20 -7.55
CA GLN A 142 22.57 -11.15 -6.43
C GLN A 142 23.12 -10.56 -5.13
N SER A 143 24.26 -9.87 -5.17
CA SER A 143 24.81 -9.19 -3.99
C SER A 143 23.92 -8.07 -3.44
N GLN A 144 22.99 -7.56 -4.25
CA GLN A 144 22.10 -6.43 -3.94
C GLN A 144 20.63 -6.84 -3.80
N ILE A 145 20.32 -8.15 -3.81
CA ILE A 145 18.95 -8.66 -3.86
C ILE A 145 18.11 -8.30 -2.63
N ASN A 146 18.78 -8.01 -1.52
CA ASN A 146 18.20 -7.65 -0.23
C ASN A 146 18.47 -6.18 0.13
N CYS A 147 19.05 -5.38 -0.77
CA CYS A 147 19.23 -3.95 -0.53
C CYS A 147 17.88 -3.27 -0.35
N GLN A 148 17.86 -2.22 0.47
CA GLN A 148 16.70 -1.40 0.70
C GLN A 148 16.87 -0.06 -0.02
N ASP A 149 15.79 0.42 -0.62
CA ASP A 149 15.71 1.77 -1.17
C ASP A 149 15.48 2.83 -0.08
N ALA A 150 15.28 4.09 -0.46
CA ALA A 150 15.05 5.20 0.46
C ALA A 150 13.75 5.07 1.27
N THR A 151 12.83 4.18 0.89
CA THR A 151 11.59 3.87 1.62
C THR A 151 11.71 2.58 2.45
N GLY A 152 12.87 1.92 2.41
CA GLY A 152 13.10 0.64 3.07
C GLY A 152 12.63 -0.55 2.22
N GLN A 153 12.12 -0.34 1.01
CA GLN A 153 11.63 -1.42 0.16
C GLN A 153 12.79 -2.20 -0.44
N THR A 154 12.60 -3.51 -0.57
CA THR A 154 13.54 -4.40 -1.28
C THR A 154 13.01 -4.68 -2.69
N PRO A 155 13.82 -5.25 -3.60
CA PRO A 155 13.36 -5.67 -4.92
C PRO A 155 12.16 -6.62 -4.87
N LEU A 156 12.06 -7.44 -3.80
CA LEU A 156 10.93 -8.33 -3.57
C LEU A 156 9.65 -7.57 -3.17
N HIS A 157 9.75 -6.47 -2.41
CA HIS A 157 8.61 -5.59 -2.15
C HIS A 157 8.10 -4.98 -3.45
N LEU A 158 9.01 -4.46 -4.29
CA LEU A 158 8.68 -3.85 -5.57
C LEU A 158 8.03 -4.86 -6.53
N ALA A 159 8.54 -6.09 -6.59
CA ALA A 159 7.95 -7.16 -7.40
C ALA A 159 6.51 -7.48 -6.98
N CYS A 160 6.24 -7.47 -5.67
CA CYS A 160 4.88 -7.58 -5.16
C CYS A 160 4.04 -6.36 -5.59
N GLU A 161 4.47 -5.14 -5.29
CA GLU A 161 3.71 -3.91 -5.57
C GLU A 161 3.33 -3.76 -7.05
N LYS A 162 4.24 -4.10 -7.97
CA LYS A 162 4.04 -4.04 -9.42
C LYS A 162 3.21 -5.19 -9.98
N SER A 163 2.85 -6.18 -9.16
CA SER A 163 2.19 -7.41 -9.61
C SER A 163 2.99 -8.16 -10.68
N ASP A 164 4.33 -8.16 -10.58
CA ASP A 164 5.19 -8.92 -11.51
C ASP A 164 5.55 -10.31 -10.96
N LEU A 165 4.71 -11.28 -11.29
CA LEU A 165 4.83 -12.65 -10.79
C LEU A 165 6.13 -13.32 -11.26
N ALA A 166 6.56 -13.04 -12.47
CA ALA A 166 7.72 -13.71 -13.04
C ALA A 166 9.02 -13.19 -12.38
N SER A 167 9.10 -11.90 -12.07
CA SER A 167 10.21 -11.37 -11.26
C SER A 167 10.15 -11.86 -9.82
N LEU A 168 8.95 -11.94 -9.21
CA LEU A 168 8.80 -12.52 -7.88
C LEU A 168 9.31 -13.97 -7.81
N LYS A 169 8.94 -14.83 -8.77
CA LYS A 169 9.42 -16.22 -8.82
C LYS A 169 10.93 -16.29 -9.00
N ALA A 170 11.51 -15.48 -9.88
CA ALA A 170 12.96 -15.43 -10.06
C ALA A 170 13.70 -14.99 -8.77
N LEU A 171 13.13 -14.02 -8.04
CA LEU A 171 13.69 -13.57 -6.77
C LEU A 171 13.63 -14.65 -5.67
N LEU A 172 12.51 -15.38 -5.59
CA LEU A 172 12.31 -16.40 -4.56
C LEU A 172 13.02 -17.72 -4.87
N GLU A 173 12.81 -18.26 -6.06
CA GLU A 173 13.28 -19.61 -6.44
C GLU A 173 14.77 -19.59 -6.81
N GLU A 174 15.18 -18.63 -7.64
CA GLU A 174 16.55 -18.60 -8.19
C GLU A 174 17.51 -17.79 -7.31
N SER A 175 17.04 -16.68 -6.73
CA SER A 175 17.90 -15.71 -6.01
C SER A 175 17.85 -15.82 -4.49
N GLN A 176 16.94 -16.65 -3.95
CA GLN A 176 16.79 -16.87 -2.50
C GLN A 176 16.64 -15.55 -1.71
N ALA A 177 15.88 -14.60 -2.26
CA ALA A 177 15.64 -13.30 -1.63
C ALA A 177 14.97 -13.46 -0.26
N ARG A 178 15.37 -12.62 0.69
CA ARG A 178 14.82 -12.65 2.05
C ARG A 178 13.39 -12.11 2.06
N THR A 179 12.51 -12.82 2.76
CA THR A 179 11.08 -12.50 2.87
C THR A 179 10.70 -11.82 4.19
N ASP A 180 11.66 -11.63 5.08
CA ASP A 180 11.48 -11.10 6.45
C ASP A 180 11.86 -9.61 6.60
N ILE A 181 12.46 -9.02 5.56
CA ILE A 181 12.87 -7.61 5.57
C ILE A 181 11.62 -6.72 5.59
N LYS A 182 11.65 -5.70 6.43
CA LYS A 182 10.56 -4.72 6.58
C LYS A 182 10.95 -3.38 5.97
N ASP A 183 10.00 -2.73 5.30
CA ASP A 183 10.13 -1.34 4.86
C ASP A 183 10.02 -0.34 6.03
N HIS A 184 10.08 0.97 5.76
CA HIS A 184 9.94 2.00 6.78
C HIS A 184 8.55 2.02 7.46
N ASN A 185 7.52 1.46 6.83
CA ASN A 185 6.19 1.28 7.43
C ASN A 185 6.09 -0.03 8.24
N GLY A 186 7.16 -0.83 8.27
CA GLY A 186 7.14 -2.16 8.89
C GLY A 186 6.49 -3.23 8.02
N ASP A 187 6.10 -2.91 6.78
CA ASP A 187 5.50 -3.86 5.85
C ASP A 187 6.57 -4.85 5.36
N THR A 188 6.24 -6.13 5.37
CA THR A 188 7.01 -7.19 4.71
C THR A 188 6.53 -7.37 3.27
N PRO A 189 7.23 -8.14 2.40
CA PRO A 189 6.74 -8.45 1.07
C PRO A 189 5.35 -9.11 1.08
N MET A 190 5.03 -9.87 2.13
CA MET A 190 3.71 -10.45 2.32
C MET A 190 2.61 -9.39 2.56
N HIS A 191 2.92 -8.30 3.26
CA HIS A 191 1.99 -7.17 3.39
C HIS A 191 1.71 -6.54 2.02
N CYS A 192 2.75 -6.30 1.21
CA CYS A 192 2.61 -5.78 -0.15
C CYS A 192 1.80 -6.70 -1.07
N ALA A 193 2.04 -8.01 -1.02
CA ALA A 193 1.24 -9.00 -1.74
C ALA A 193 -0.23 -8.98 -1.31
N SER A 194 -0.50 -8.80 -0.02
CA SER A 194 -1.86 -8.78 0.53
C SER A 194 -2.68 -7.53 0.14
N LYS A 195 -2.02 -6.48 -0.38
CA LYS A 195 -2.71 -5.30 -0.94
C LYS A 195 -3.42 -5.62 -2.26
N GLN A 196 -2.98 -6.66 -2.96
CA GLN A 196 -3.57 -7.10 -4.23
C GLN A 196 -4.73 -8.06 -4.01
N ASP A 197 -5.58 -8.19 -5.02
CA ASP A 197 -6.68 -9.18 -5.05
C ASP A 197 -6.27 -10.43 -5.85
N SER A 198 -5.08 -10.96 -5.57
CA SER A 198 -4.52 -12.11 -6.29
C SER A 198 -3.90 -13.10 -5.31
N PRO A 199 -4.37 -14.36 -5.29
CA PRO A 199 -3.83 -15.37 -4.39
C PRO A 199 -2.42 -15.81 -4.81
N VAL A 200 -2.05 -15.61 -6.08
CA VAL A 200 -0.84 -16.20 -6.68
C VAL A 200 0.44 -15.69 -6.02
N PHE A 201 0.49 -14.42 -5.63
CA PHE A 201 1.66 -13.82 -4.96
C PHE A 201 1.82 -14.37 -3.55
N ILE A 202 0.70 -14.49 -2.82
CA ILE A 202 0.68 -15.04 -1.47
C ILE A 202 1.06 -16.51 -1.49
N GLN A 203 0.49 -17.30 -2.40
CA GLN A 203 0.83 -18.73 -2.57
C GLN A 203 2.32 -18.92 -2.91
N ALA A 204 2.87 -18.13 -3.83
CA ALA A 204 4.29 -18.17 -4.17
C ALA A 204 5.16 -17.87 -2.95
N LEU A 205 4.83 -16.84 -2.18
CA LEU A 205 5.55 -16.51 -0.94
C LEU A 205 5.39 -17.62 0.13
N CYS A 206 4.19 -18.13 0.37
CA CYS A 206 3.94 -19.20 1.36
C CYS A 206 4.68 -20.50 1.03
N SER A 207 4.88 -20.83 -0.25
CA SER A 207 5.61 -22.03 -0.67
C SER A 207 7.08 -22.08 -0.22
N GLN A 208 7.67 -20.93 0.09
CA GLN A 208 9.08 -20.78 0.48
C GLN A 208 9.25 -20.56 1.99
N LEU A 209 8.32 -21.04 2.84
CA LEU A 209 8.37 -20.90 4.30
C LEU A 209 8.48 -19.42 4.75
N CYS A 210 7.59 -18.57 4.25
CA CYS A 210 7.55 -17.16 4.66
C CYS A 210 7.27 -17.00 6.16
N SER A 211 8.22 -16.39 6.88
CA SER A 211 8.08 -16.03 8.30
C SER A 211 7.13 -14.84 8.54
N GLY A 212 6.80 -14.10 7.48
CA GLY A 212 6.05 -12.83 7.53
C GLY A 212 4.53 -12.93 7.70
N VAL A 213 3.92 -14.10 7.56
CA VAL A 213 2.45 -14.27 7.42
C VAL A 213 1.66 -13.66 8.60
N ASN A 214 2.23 -13.71 9.80
CA ASN A 214 1.60 -13.21 11.04
C ASN A 214 2.35 -12.02 11.65
N THR A 215 3.29 -11.43 10.92
CA THR A 215 4.06 -10.29 11.42
C THR A 215 3.24 -9.01 11.39
N LEU A 216 3.39 -8.17 12.41
CA LEU A 216 2.77 -6.85 12.45
C LEU A 216 3.70 -5.81 11.80
N ASN A 217 3.10 -4.91 11.02
CA ASN A 217 3.73 -3.67 10.55
C ASN A 217 3.68 -2.57 11.65
N ASN A 218 4.20 -1.38 11.36
CA ASN A 218 4.21 -0.26 12.32
C ASN A 218 2.81 0.27 12.63
N GLY A 219 1.84 -0.01 11.75
CA GLY A 219 0.42 0.26 11.96
C GLY A 219 -0.28 -0.77 12.85
N GLY A 220 0.42 -1.80 13.32
CA GLY A 220 -0.18 -2.90 14.07
C GLY A 220 -1.14 -3.73 13.22
N GLU A 221 -0.87 -3.86 11.93
CA GLU A 221 -1.65 -4.69 10.99
C GLU A 221 -0.80 -5.91 10.59
N THR A 222 -1.40 -7.11 10.57
CA THR A 222 -0.82 -8.27 9.86
C THR A 222 -1.18 -8.22 8.38
N PRO A 223 -0.56 -9.04 7.51
CA PRO A 223 -0.99 -9.21 6.12
C PRO A 223 -2.50 -9.49 5.99
N LEU A 224 -3.06 -10.29 6.91
CA LEU A 224 -4.50 -10.58 6.96
C LEU A 224 -5.34 -9.33 7.30
N HIS A 225 -4.89 -8.46 8.22
CA HIS A 225 -5.54 -7.17 8.48
C HIS A 225 -5.54 -6.27 7.23
N VAL A 226 -4.40 -6.18 6.52
CA VAL A 226 -4.27 -5.37 5.31
C VAL A 226 -5.25 -5.84 4.22
N ALA A 227 -5.34 -7.16 4.00
CA ALA A 227 -6.30 -7.75 3.07
C ALA A 227 -7.76 -7.47 3.48
N CYS A 228 -8.07 -7.59 4.78
CA CYS A 228 -9.38 -7.26 5.34
C CYS A 228 -9.75 -5.79 5.19
N ARG A 229 -8.80 -4.87 5.35
CA ARG A 229 -9.04 -3.43 5.16
C ARG A 229 -9.32 -3.07 3.70
N GLN A 230 -8.64 -3.74 2.77
CA GLN A 230 -8.77 -3.50 1.34
C GLN A 230 -9.86 -4.32 0.63
N GLY A 231 -10.51 -5.25 1.32
CA GLY A 231 -11.57 -6.07 0.73
C GLY A 231 -11.06 -7.18 -0.20
N ARG A 232 -9.82 -7.66 0.00
CA ARG A 232 -9.15 -8.63 -0.88
C ARG A 232 -9.51 -10.07 -0.49
N VAL A 233 -10.63 -10.57 -1.00
CA VAL A 233 -11.21 -11.86 -0.58
C VAL A 233 -10.32 -13.04 -0.97
N GLU A 234 -9.78 -13.05 -2.19
CA GLU A 234 -8.93 -14.15 -2.66
C GLU A 234 -7.58 -14.17 -1.92
N SER A 235 -7.08 -13.00 -1.54
CA SER A 235 -5.89 -12.87 -0.72
C SER A 235 -6.11 -13.38 0.71
N ILE A 236 -7.29 -13.15 1.30
CA ILE A 236 -7.64 -13.72 2.60
C ILE A 236 -7.63 -15.25 2.56
N LYS A 237 -8.25 -15.86 1.54
CA LYS A 237 -8.24 -17.31 1.37
C LYS A 237 -6.81 -17.86 1.31
N ALA A 238 -5.98 -17.27 0.44
CA ALA A 238 -4.59 -17.70 0.28
C ALA A 238 -3.75 -17.51 1.56
N LEU A 239 -3.98 -16.43 2.31
CA LEU A 239 -3.31 -16.20 3.60
C LEU A 239 -3.71 -17.24 4.64
N LEU A 240 -5.00 -17.55 4.76
CA LEU A 240 -5.52 -18.54 5.70
C LEU A 240 -5.02 -19.95 5.36
N GLU A 241 -5.05 -20.34 4.08
CA GLU A 241 -4.43 -21.57 3.58
C GLU A 241 -2.91 -21.60 3.84
N GLY A 242 -2.26 -20.44 3.77
CA GLY A 242 -0.84 -20.23 4.06
C GLY A 242 -0.48 -20.16 5.55
N GLY A 243 -1.42 -20.42 6.46
CA GLY A 243 -1.18 -20.45 7.91
C GLY A 243 -1.30 -19.09 8.62
N ALA A 244 -2.00 -18.13 8.01
CA ALA A 244 -2.36 -16.89 8.69
C ALA A 244 -3.33 -17.17 9.84
N LYS A 245 -3.07 -16.51 10.96
CA LYS A 245 -3.84 -16.63 12.18
C LYS A 245 -4.89 -15.54 12.27
N CYS A 246 -6.12 -15.92 12.59
CA CYS A 246 -7.23 -14.98 12.81
C CYS A 246 -7.18 -14.33 14.20
N ASP A 247 -6.42 -14.87 15.14
CA ASP A 247 -6.33 -14.44 16.54
C ASP A 247 -5.12 -13.54 16.84
N VAL A 248 -4.49 -12.97 15.80
CA VAL A 248 -3.43 -11.98 16.00
C VAL A 248 -4.08 -10.63 16.25
N ASP A 249 -3.87 -10.08 17.45
CA ASP A 249 -4.39 -8.78 17.81
C ASP A 249 -3.57 -7.65 17.18
N GLY A 250 -4.26 -6.78 16.45
CA GLY A 250 -3.70 -5.56 15.87
C GLY A 250 -4.19 -4.30 16.57
N ASN A 251 -3.79 -3.13 16.09
CA ASN A 251 -4.22 -1.85 16.68
C ASN A 251 -5.75 -1.61 16.61
N ALA A 252 -6.44 -2.28 15.69
CA ALA A 252 -7.89 -2.19 15.51
C ALA A 252 -8.63 -3.46 15.98
N GLY A 253 -8.00 -4.27 16.83
CA GLY A 253 -8.47 -5.61 17.19
C GLY A 253 -8.02 -6.66 16.15
N TYR A 254 -8.62 -7.85 16.22
CA TYR A 254 -8.39 -8.94 15.25
C TYR A 254 -8.77 -8.59 13.79
N PRO A 255 -8.32 -9.37 12.78
CA PRO A 255 -8.63 -9.14 11.37
C PRO A 255 -10.13 -9.03 11.07
N ILE A 256 -10.98 -9.80 11.77
CA ILE A 256 -12.45 -9.70 11.61
C ILE A 256 -12.99 -8.33 12.01
N HIS A 257 -12.45 -7.71 13.06
CA HIS A 257 -12.82 -6.36 13.48
C HIS A 257 -12.47 -5.34 12.41
N THR A 258 -11.29 -5.48 11.80
CA THR A 258 -10.89 -4.67 10.64
C THR A 258 -11.85 -4.87 9.47
N ALA A 259 -12.15 -6.11 9.08
CA ALA A 259 -13.09 -6.40 7.98
C ALA A 259 -14.48 -5.77 8.22
N VAL A 260 -15.02 -5.89 9.44
CA VAL A 260 -16.31 -5.31 9.82
C VAL A 260 -16.26 -3.77 9.84
N LYS A 261 -15.20 -3.18 10.43
CA LYS A 261 -14.99 -1.72 10.48
C LYS A 261 -14.93 -1.09 9.09
N TYR A 262 -14.42 -1.80 8.10
CA TYR A 262 -14.38 -1.40 6.69
C TYR A 262 -15.55 -1.94 5.85
N SER A 263 -16.51 -2.64 6.48
CA SER A 263 -17.72 -3.18 5.84
C SER A 263 -17.44 -4.16 4.70
N GLN A 264 -16.36 -4.93 4.81
CA GLN A 264 -15.94 -5.91 3.80
C GLN A 264 -16.63 -7.25 4.01
N LYS A 265 -17.82 -7.39 3.46
CA LYS A 265 -18.69 -8.57 3.63
C LYS A 265 -17.98 -9.89 3.29
N GLY A 266 -17.42 -10.00 2.09
CA GLY A 266 -16.76 -11.24 1.64
C GLY A 266 -15.58 -11.63 2.52
N CYS A 267 -14.84 -10.65 3.05
CA CYS A 267 -13.75 -10.90 3.99
C CYS A 267 -14.26 -11.50 5.30
N VAL A 268 -15.37 -11.00 5.84
CA VAL A 268 -15.97 -11.53 7.07
C VAL A 268 -16.47 -12.97 6.86
N GLU A 269 -17.11 -13.25 5.72
CA GLU A 269 -17.59 -14.60 5.39
C GLU A 269 -16.43 -15.61 5.33
N GLU A 270 -15.32 -15.26 4.67
CA GLU A 270 -14.15 -16.15 4.57
C GLU A 270 -13.44 -16.35 5.92
N ILE A 271 -13.34 -15.30 6.76
CA ILE A 271 -12.76 -15.45 8.11
C ILE A 271 -13.63 -16.36 8.96
N LEU A 272 -14.95 -16.16 8.97
CA LEU A 272 -15.88 -17.00 9.76
C LEU A 272 -15.96 -18.44 9.23
N ARG A 273 -15.74 -18.64 7.93
CA ARG A 273 -15.62 -19.98 7.33
C ARG A 273 -14.38 -20.71 7.84
N ALA A 274 -13.25 -20.02 7.96
CA ALA A 274 -12.00 -20.60 8.42
C ALA A 274 -11.96 -20.77 9.96
N ASP A 275 -12.45 -19.78 10.69
CA ASP A 275 -12.49 -19.77 12.15
C ASP A 275 -13.81 -19.14 12.66
N PRO A 276 -14.84 -19.97 12.94
CA PRO A 276 -16.11 -19.50 13.48
C PRO A 276 -16.01 -18.83 14.85
N SER A 277 -14.93 -19.09 15.62
CA SER A 277 -14.76 -18.51 16.96
C SER A 277 -14.59 -16.99 16.92
N GLN A 278 -14.16 -16.45 15.77
CA GLN A 278 -13.99 -15.02 15.54
C GLN A 278 -15.29 -14.21 15.67
N LEU A 279 -16.45 -14.85 15.56
CA LEU A 279 -17.76 -14.18 15.65
C LEU A 279 -17.98 -13.45 16.99
N GLN A 280 -17.37 -13.97 18.06
CA GLN A 280 -17.48 -13.43 19.42
C GLN A 280 -16.12 -13.01 19.98
N ALA A 281 -15.11 -12.87 19.12
CA ALA A 281 -13.80 -12.41 19.56
C ALA A 281 -13.90 -10.96 20.06
N GLU A 282 -13.30 -10.68 21.21
CA GLU A 282 -13.31 -9.34 21.81
C GLU A 282 -12.08 -8.55 21.38
N ASP A 283 -12.26 -7.33 20.88
CA ASP A 283 -11.13 -6.44 20.63
C ASP A 283 -10.41 -6.04 21.93
N SER A 284 -9.10 -5.84 21.88
CA SER A 284 -8.32 -5.53 23.10
C SER A 284 -8.61 -4.14 23.69
N MET A 285 -9.08 -3.19 22.89
CA MET A 285 -9.23 -1.79 23.31
C MET A 285 -10.52 -1.54 24.09
N HIS A 286 -11.63 -2.07 23.60
CA HIS A 286 -12.98 -1.84 24.13
C HIS A 286 -13.66 -3.13 24.61
N GLY A 287 -13.13 -4.29 24.24
CA GLY A 287 -13.77 -5.58 24.48
C GLY A 287 -15.06 -5.76 23.71
N GLY A 288 -15.22 -5.07 22.58
CA GLY A 288 -16.36 -5.21 21.70
C GLY A 288 -16.18 -6.41 20.78
N THR A 289 -17.27 -7.11 20.51
CA THR A 289 -17.35 -8.14 19.46
C THR A 289 -17.41 -7.49 18.08
N PRO A 290 -17.25 -8.25 16.97
CA PRO A 290 -17.36 -7.69 15.62
C PRO A 290 -18.67 -6.91 15.40
N LEU A 291 -19.77 -7.34 16.02
CA LEU A 291 -21.07 -6.66 15.92
C LEU A 291 -21.05 -5.21 16.42
N HIS A 292 -20.23 -4.89 17.44
CA HIS A 292 -20.08 -3.54 18.00
C HIS A 292 -19.51 -2.55 16.97
N TRP A 293 -18.70 -3.05 16.03
CA TRP A 293 -17.99 -2.25 15.04
C TRP A 293 -18.73 -2.14 13.70
N SER A 294 -19.87 -2.81 13.56
CA SER A 294 -20.69 -2.83 12.36
C SER A 294 -21.20 -1.44 11.98
N LYS A 295 -21.08 -1.07 10.70
CA LYS A 295 -21.53 0.24 10.18
C LYS A 295 -22.84 0.18 9.41
N THR A 296 -23.08 -0.94 8.73
CA THR A 296 -24.18 -1.09 7.77
C THR A 296 -25.17 -2.13 8.26
N ALA A 297 -26.44 -1.95 7.88
CA ALA A 297 -27.49 -2.92 8.14
C ALA A 297 -27.17 -4.32 7.59
N GLU A 298 -26.52 -4.39 6.42
CA GLU A 298 -26.11 -5.64 5.80
C GLU A 298 -25.07 -6.39 6.64
N MET A 299 -24.08 -5.67 7.19
CA MET A 299 -23.06 -6.28 8.05
C MET A 299 -23.67 -6.77 9.38
N CYS A 300 -24.61 -6.01 9.97
CA CYS A 300 -25.35 -6.47 11.14
C CYS A 300 -26.11 -7.77 10.82
N ARG A 301 -26.88 -7.80 9.72
CA ARG A 301 -27.64 -8.99 9.32
C ARG A 301 -26.73 -10.19 9.11
N LEU A 302 -25.58 -9.99 8.47
CA LEU A 302 -24.60 -11.05 8.27
C LEU A 302 -24.15 -11.66 9.60
N LEU A 303 -23.64 -10.83 10.52
CA LEU A 303 -23.13 -11.31 11.80
C LEU A 303 -24.21 -11.98 12.65
N LEU A 304 -25.43 -11.41 12.65
CA LEU A 304 -26.57 -11.98 13.38
C LEU A 304 -27.06 -13.30 12.78
N ASN A 305 -27.09 -13.43 11.46
CA ASN A 305 -27.43 -14.69 10.80
C ASN A 305 -26.41 -15.80 11.08
N HIS A 306 -25.15 -15.43 11.36
CA HIS A 306 -24.11 -16.35 11.81
C HIS A 306 -24.19 -16.68 13.31
N GLY A 307 -25.13 -16.08 14.06
CA GLY A 307 -25.36 -16.37 15.48
C GLY A 307 -24.64 -15.44 16.46
N SER A 308 -24.29 -14.22 16.04
CA SER A 308 -23.69 -13.23 16.94
C SER A 308 -24.68 -12.83 18.04
N ASP A 309 -24.18 -12.68 19.27
CA ASP A 309 -24.98 -12.26 20.41
C ASP A 309 -25.28 -10.76 20.31
N VAL A 310 -26.55 -10.46 20.03
CA VAL A 310 -27.05 -9.10 19.84
C VAL A 310 -26.99 -8.25 21.11
N ASN A 311 -27.02 -8.88 22.29
CA ASN A 311 -27.10 -8.21 23.58
C ASN A 311 -25.79 -8.25 24.37
N TYR A 312 -24.69 -8.69 23.75
CA TYR A 312 -23.37 -8.69 24.36
C TYR A 312 -22.98 -7.27 24.81
N LEU A 313 -22.36 -7.17 25.98
CA LEU A 313 -21.83 -5.93 26.53
C LEU A 313 -20.31 -5.93 26.44
N SER A 314 -19.75 -4.89 25.82
CA SER A 314 -18.31 -4.65 25.80
C SER A 314 -17.74 -4.42 27.21
N ARG A 315 -16.41 -4.33 27.35
CA ARG A 315 -15.77 -3.95 28.62
C ARG A 315 -16.10 -2.51 29.04
N THR A 316 -16.52 -1.65 28.10
CA THR A 316 -17.06 -0.32 28.42
C THR A 316 -18.50 -0.37 28.93
N GLY A 317 -19.11 -1.55 28.95
CA GLY A 317 -20.50 -1.76 29.34
C GLY A 317 -21.48 -1.39 28.25
N GLU A 318 -21.07 -1.25 26.99
CA GLU A 318 -21.94 -0.83 25.89
C GLU A 318 -22.30 -2.04 25.02
N SER A 319 -23.57 -2.13 24.61
CA SER A 319 -23.98 -3.09 23.58
C SER A 319 -23.83 -2.49 22.18
N ALA A 320 -23.89 -3.34 21.16
CA ALA A 320 -23.90 -2.90 19.77
C ALA A 320 -25.04 -1.87 19.50
N LEU A 321 -26.21 -2.03 20.12
CA LEU A 321 -27.31 -1.07 20.00
C LEU A 321 -26.93 0.32 20.55
N HIS A 322 -26.25 0.39 21.70
CA HIS A 322 -25.77 1.66 22.24
C HIS A 322 -24.85 2.39 21.26
N ILE A 323 -23.85 1.68 20.72
CA ILE A 323 -22.88 2.25 19.78
C ILE A 323 -23.55 2.70 18.49
N LEU A 324 -24.44 1.88 17.90
CA LEU A 324 -25.14 2.26 16.67
C LEU A 324 -26.07 3.47 16.88
N THR A 325 -26.75 3.54 18.01
CA THR A 325 -27.60 4.68 18.37
C THR A 325 -26.78 5.95 18.59
N GLU A 326 -25.69 5.89 19.36
CA GLU A 326 -24.80 7.05 19.58
C GLU A 326 -24.21 7.57 18.26
N ARG A 327 -23.85 6.66 17.34
CA ARG A 327 -23.30 7.00 16.03
C ARG A 327 -24.37 7.38 14.99
N GLY A 328 -25.66 7.37 15.34
CA GLY A 328 -26.76 7.73 14.45
C GLY A 328 -26.99 6.75 13.28
N ARG A 329 -26.59 5.48 13.41
CA ARG A 329 -26.71 4.47 12.35
C ARG A 329 -28.09 3.80 12.37
N PHE A 330 -29.11 4.54 11.93
CA PHE A 330 -30.51 4.16 12.08
C PHE A 330 -30.84 2.77 11.51
N GLU A 331 -30.50 2.51 10.25
CA GLU A 331 -30.85 1.25 9.57
C GLU A 331 -30.16 0.05 10.23
N ALA A 332 -28.92 0.21 10.67
CA ALA A 332 -28.17 -0.83 11.36
C ALA A 332 -28.75 -1.13 12.75
N ALA A 333 -29.13 -0.10 13.50
CA ALA A 333 -29.80 -0.25 14.80
C ALA A 333 -31.19 -0.90 14.66
N MET A 334 -31.95 -0.56 13.61
CA MET A 334 -33.21 -1.23 13.30
C MET A 334 -33.03 -2.73 13.04
N VAL A 335 -31.94 -3.13 12.39
CA VAL A 335 -31.60 -4.55 12.25
C VAL A 335 -31.38 -5.19 13.62
N LEU A 336 -30.64 -4.56 14.53
CA LEU A 336 -30.44 -5.13 15.87
C LEU A 336 -31.77 -5.29 16.62
N LEU A 337 -32.63 -4.26 16.61
CA LEU A 337 -33.93 -4.28 17.28
C LEU A 337 -34.84 -5.39 16.73
N THR A 338 -34.89 -5.55 15.41
CA THR A 338 -35.66 -6.63 14.77
C THR A 338 -35.12 -8.04 15.07
N HIS A 339 -33.84 -8.16 15.45
CA HIS A 339 -33.19 -9.41 15.85
C HIS A 339 -33.13 -9.58 17.38
N GLY A 340 -33.94 -8.82 18.14
CA GLY A 340 -34.10 -9.04 19.58
C GLY A 340 -33.14 -8.26 20.47
N ALA A 341 -32.53 -7.19 19.97
CA ALA A 341 -31.77 -6.27 20.83
C ALA A 341 -32.66 -5.68 21.92
N HIS A 342 -32.20 -5.74 23.17
CA HIS A 342 -32.90 -5.21 24.33
C HIS A 342 -32.75 -3.68 24.39
N ALA A 343 -33.81 -2.95 24.06
CA ALA A 343 -33.82 -1.48 24.10
C ALA A 343 -33.60 -0.89 25.50
N ASN A 344 -33.94 -1.66 26.55
CA ASN A 344 -33.82 -1.28 27.97
C ASN A 344 -32.51 -1.73 28.62
N LEU A 345 -31.61 -2.35 27.85
CA LEU A 345 -30.30 -2.74 28.37
C LEU A 345 -29.57 -1.48 28.84
N LYS A 346 -29.08 -1.49 30.08
CA LYS A 346 -28.29 -0.38 30.62
C LYS A 346 -26.86 -0.53 30.16
N GLY A 347 -26.39 0.49 29.46
CA GLY A 347 -25.04 0.60 28.98
C GLY A 347 -24.11 1.28 29.99
N ARG A 348 -23.08 1.95 29.46
CA ARG A 348 -22.20 2.82 30.23
C ARG A 348 -22.96 3.95 30.94
N ASP A 349 -22.58 4.20 32.21
CA ASP A 349 -23.20 5.17 33.11
C ASP A 349 -24.72 4.93 33.31
N GLY A 350 -25.16 3.68 33.16
CA GLY A 350 -26.57 3.29 33.30
C GLY A 350 -27.47 3.78 32.16
N ASN A 351 -26.92 4.40 31.13
CA ASN A 351 -27.69 4.92 30.00
C ASN A 351 -28.19 3.79 29.11
N THR A 352 -29.48 3.79 28.81
CA THR A 352 -30.06 2.92 27.77
C THR A 352 -29.88 3.54 26.38
N ALA A 353 -30.13 2.77 25.32
CA ALA A 353 -30.15 3.30 23.95
C ALA A 353 -31.07 4.52 23.80
N LEU A 354 -32.19 4.58 24.54
CA LEU A 354 -33.11 5.72 24.51
C LEU A 354 -32.49 7.00 25.10
N HIS A 355 -31.71 6.88 26.18
CA HIS A 355 -30.97 8.02 26.73
C HIS A 355 -30.02 8.62 25.69
N LEU A 356 -29.30 7.75 24.96
CA LEU A 356 -28.37 8.16 23.91
C LEU A 356 -29.08 8.81 22.72
N ALA A 357 -30.22 8.24 22.28
CA ALA A 357 -31.03 8.79 21.20
C ALA A 357 -31.60 10.18 21.54
N MET A 358 -32.07 10.36 22.78
CA MET A 358 -32.56 11.64 23.32
C MET A 358 -31.46 12.69 23.40
N LYS A 359 -30.27 12.30 23.86
CA LYS A 359 -29.09 13.19 23.90
C LYS A 359 -28.67 13.65 22.51
N ALA A 360 -28.78 12.78 21.51
CA ALA A 360 -28.44 13.06 20.12
C ALA A 360 -29.56 13.79 19.33
N ASP A 361 -30.73 14.00 19.94
CA ASP A 361 -31.94 14.56 19.30
C ASP A 361 -32.36 13.78 18.03
N ASN A 362 -32.15 12.46 18.02
CA ASN A 362 -32.49 11.61 16.87
C ASN A 362 -33.94 11.11 16.99
N ILE A 363 -34.88 11.92 16.49
CA ILE A 363 -36.33 11.67 16.58
C ILE A 363 -36.73 10.33 15.97
N GLU A 364 -36.12 9.92 14.85
CA GLU A 364 -36.44 8.65 14.21
C GLU A 364 -36.03 7.46 15.08
N MET A 365 -34.82 7.52 15.65
CA MET A 365 -34.33 6.50 16.58
C MET A 365 -35.16 6.45 17.87
N ILE A 366 -35.54 7.61 18.42
CA ILE A 366 -36.40 7.70 19.60
C ILE A 366 -37.73 6.99 19.35
N LYS A 367 -38.39 7.30 18.23
CA LYS A 367 -39.66 6.66 17.85
C LYS A 367 -39.51 5.16 17.69
N ALA A 368 -38.45 4.71 17.00
CA ALA A 368 -38.17 3.30 16.84
C ALA A 368 -37.99 2.60 18.19
N LEU A 369 -37.12 3.12 19.06
CA LEU A 369 -36.86 2.54 20.38
C LEU A 369 -38.13 2.42 21.22
N ILE A 370 -39.00 3.43 21.23
CA ILE A 370 -40.29 3.39 21.93
C ILE A 370 -41.20 2.29 21.35
N VAL A 371 -41.27 2.15 20.02
CA VAL A 371 -42.03 1.09 19.36
C VAL A 371 -41.51 -0.31 19.74
N PHE A 372 -40.20 -0.44 19.92
CA PHE A 372 -39.56 -1.68 20.39
C PHE A 372 -39.54 -1.83 21.93
N GLY A 373 -40.35 -1.05 22.65
CA GLY A 373 -40.58 -1.22 24.09
C GLY A 373 -39.53 -0.56 24.99
N ALA A 374 -38.82 0.47 24.51
CA ALA A 374 -37.95 1.28 25.36
C ALA A 374 -38.76 2.02 26.42
N ASP A 375 -38.34 1.88 27.68
CA ASP A 375 -38.96 2.51 28.84
C ASP A 375 -38.38 3.92 29.06
N VAL A 376 -39.29 4.90 29.13
CA VAL A 376 -39.00 6.33 29.31
C VAL A 376 -38.74 6.72 30.77
N GLU A 377 -38.98 5.80 31.71
CA GLU A 377 -38.81 6.01 33.16
C GLU A 377 -37.55 5.36 33.72
N ILE A 378 -36.74 4.68 32.90
CA ILE A 378 -35.46 4.12 33.36
C ILE A 378 -34.51 5.26 33.72
N HIS A 379 -33.96 5.22 34.92
CA HIS A 379 -32.97 6.19 35.37
C HIS A 379 -31.55 5.70 35.06
N ASN A 380 -30.70 6.58 34.53
CA ASN A 380 -29.26 6.35 34.42
C ASN A 380 -28.57 6.47 35.81
N ASP A 381 -27.25 6.31 35.87
CA ASP A 381 -26.51 6.34 37.14
C ASP A 381 -26.49 7.73 37.80
N LEU A 382 -26.85 8.78 37.05
CA LEU A 382 -27.03 10.15 37.54
C LEU A 382 -28.47 10.42 38.02
N GLY A 383 -29.36 9.44 37.95
CA GLY A 383 -30.78 9.59 38.28
C GLY A 383 -31.58 10.36 37.23
N GLU A 384 -31.06 10.52 36.01
CA GLU A 384 -31.75 11.18 34.91
C GLU A 384 -32.58 10.17 34.11
N THR A 385 -33.81 10.53 33.74
CA THR A 385 -34.59 9.79 32.74
C THR A 385 -34.22 10.24 31.32
N PRO A 386 -34.49 9.44 30.26
CA PRO A 386 -34.26 9.85 28.88
C PRO A 386 -34.93 11.18 28.54
N GLY A 387 -36.14 11.42 29.05
CA GLY A 387 -36.88 12.66 28.86
C GLY A 387 -36.20 13.87 29.52
N LEU A 388 -35.60 13.69 30.70
CA LEU A 388 -34.84 14.76 31.37
C LEU A 388 -33.57 15.13 30.58
N ILE A 389 -32.90 14.14 30.00
CA ILE A 389 -31.75 14.39 29.11
C ILE A 389 -32.19 15.19 27.89
N ALA A 390 -33.30 14.82 27.23
CA ALA A 390 -33.83 15.59 26.09
C ALA A 390 -34.10 17.05 26.48
N ALA A 391 -34.73 17.29 27.64
CA ALA A 391 -35.04 18.63 28.12
C ALA A 391 -33.79 19.49 28.42
N ARG A 392 -32.70 18.86 28.90
CA ARG A 392 -31.43 19.54 29.17
C ARG A 392 -30.64 19.84 27.88
N THR A 393 -30.76 18.98 26.89
CA THR A 393 -29.91 19.01 25.69
C THR A 393 -30.56 19.76 24.52
N SER A 394 -31.90 19.80 24.47
CA SER A 394 -32.67 20.50 23.44
C SER A 394 -32.66 22.03 23.65
N LYS A 395 -32.19 22.77 22.64
CA LYS A 395 -32.56 24.18 22.47
C LYS A 395 -33.97 24.28 21.87
N GLY A 396 -35.01 24.01 22.66
CA GLY A 396 -36.35 24.50 22.38
C GLY A 396 -37.30 23.63 21.53
N THR A 397 -37.24 22.29 21.58
CA THR A 397 -38.28 21.47 20.93
C THR A 397 -38.77 20.34 21.84
N ILE A 398 -39.42 20.72 22.94
CA ILE A 398 -40.20 19.79 23.79
C ILE A 398 -41.65 19.82 23.29
N TRP A 399 -42.08 18.80 22.55
CA TRP A 399 -43.51 18.56 22.32
C TRP A 399 -43.95 17.08 22.15
N LEU A 400 -43.14 16.09 22.53
CA LEU A 400 -43.51 14.68 22.28
C LEU A 400 -43.56 13.73 23.49
N VAL A 401 -43.54 14.22 24.73
CA VAL A 401 -43.61 13.34 25.93
C VAL A 401 -44.89 13.54 26.75
N LYS A 402 -45.97 14.05 26.14
CA LYS A 402 -47.30 14.04 26.78
C LYS A 402 -48.39 13.73 25.77
N GLN A 403 -48.57 12.45 25.46
CA GLN A 403 -49.89 11.88 25.22
C GLN A 403 -49.89 10.37 25.37
#